data_AF-B0W1A7-F1
#
_entry.id   AF-B0W1A7-F1
#
_cell.length_a   1.000
_cell.length_b   1.000
_cell.length_c   1.000
_cell.angle_alpha   90.00
_cell.angle_beta   90.00
_cell.angle_gamma   90.00
#
_symmetry.space_group_name_H-M   'P 1'
#
loop_
_entity.id
_entity.type
_entity.pdbx_description
1 polymer ?
#
loop_
_entity_poly.entity_id
_entity_poly.type
_entity_poly.pdbx_seq_one_letter_code
_entity_poly.pdbx_strand_id
1 'polypeptide(L)'
;MLSLGLLITLASLCGGAVLVSEEDGKQIQLQEAAAFGYEILEHRLDNLQNTQTVNRGAHRIIEDCMQADVSGRYLLRPVGSSKTFAVVCEAESLGGGWIVIQQRINGTVEFNRNWEGYKNGFGSVGQFNEFWLGLERMHQLTISDSYELAVELRNESSHYGFALFSNFKVAGESDKYRLFSGFRYSEGIIGNAMQISYNEQFSASDNDNDHVSDMHCGSKYNSGWWFFQCDRANLNGPYKKDPQTGRGIYWKNWADAATYSRIMIRRFDPAAFLRCRRWPDQPALSLLHETTLFVSTDTVTSSPSSSSVSIHQTGKYRFSPGFALLTTQLLLTISNSP
;
A
#
# COMPACT_ATOMS: atom_id res chain seq x y z
N MET A 1 26.86 -10.62 7.18
CA MET A 1 26.36 -10.01 5.92
C MET A 1 24.90 -9.65 6.14
N LEU A 2 24.65 -8.43 6.64
CA LEU A 2 23.29 -7.87 6.65
C LEU A 2 22.97 -7.50 5.20
N SER A 3 21.92 -8.09 4.65
CA SER A 3 21.60 -7.93 3.23
C SER A 3 21.23 -6.47 2.95
N LEU A 4 21.63 -6.01 1.77
CA LEU A 4 21.32 -4.69 1.20
C LEU A 4 19.83 -4.32 1.31
N GLY A 5 18.94 -5.32 1.42
CA GLY A 5 17.50 -5.16 1.57
C GLY A 5 17.03 -4.57 2.91
N LEU A 6 17.81 -4.66 3.99
CA LEU A 6 17.45 -4.04 5.29
C LEU A 6 17.76 -2.53 5.31
N LEU A 7 18.72 -2.08 4.50
CA LEU A 7 19.10 -0.66 4.41
C LEU A 7 18.13 0.15 3.52
N ILE A 8 17.52 -0.47 2.50
CA ILE A 8 16.61 0.21 1.56
C ILE A 8 15.19 0.31 2.13
N THR A 9 14.73 -0.68 2.90
CA THR A 9 13.44 -0.63 3.63
C THR A 9 13.40 0.51 4.66
N LEU A 10 14.55 0.91 5.20
CA LEU A 10 14.65 2.03 6.14
C LEU A 10 14.67 3.41 5.47
N ALA A 11 15.06 3.51 4.20
CA ALA A 11 15.20 4.80 3.49
C ALA A 11 13.87 5.30 2.87
N SER A 12 12.95 4.40 2.52
CA SER A 12 11.63 4.78 1.96
C SER A 12 10.71 5.48 2.97
N LEU A 13 11.01 5.36 4.28
CA LEU A 13 10.26 5.99 5.37
C LEU A 13 10.54 7.49 5.53
N CYS A 14 11.62 8.02 4.93
CA CYS A 14 12.02 9.40 5.07
C CYS A 14 11.98 10.07 3.70
N GLY A 15 10.93 10.83 3.38
CA GLY A 15 10.70 11.50 2.09
C GLY A 15 11.75 12.52 1.60
N GLY A 16 13.02 12.14 1.57
CA GLY A 16 13.97 12.66 0.60
C GLY A 16 13.67 12.01 -0.74
N ALA A 17 13.71 12.80 -1.82
CA ALA A 17 13.66 12.24 -3.16
C ALA A 17 14.92 11.40 -3.38
N VAL A 18 14.85 10.12 -3.02
CA VAL A 18 15.75 9.10 -3.55
C VAL A 18 15.29 8.90 -4.99
N LEU A 19 16.19 9.12 -5.95
CA LEU A 19 15.97 8.66 -7.31
C LEU A 19 15.97 7.14 -7.26
N VAL A 20 14.81 6.55 -6.99
CA VAL A 20 14.58 5.11 -7.05
C VAL A 20 14.74 4.74 -8.53
N SER A 21 15.69 3.85 -8.82
CA SER A 21 15.85 3.36 -10.19
C SER A 21 14.57 2.63 -10.63
N GLU A 22 14.32 2.56 -11.93
CA GLU A 22 13.12 1.86 -12.44
C GLU A 22 13.10 0.37 -12.02
N GLU A 23 14.27 -0.23 -11.77
CA GLU A 23 14.41 -1.61 -11.27
C GLU A 23 14.06 -1.71 -9.78
N ASP A 24 14.53 -0.78 -8.94
CA ASP A 24 14.20 -0.75 -7.51
C ASP A 24 12.70 -0.50 -7.27
N GLY A 25 12.07 0.34 -8.10
CA GLY A 25 10.63 0.57 -8.07
C GLY A 25 9.82 -0.68 -8.41
N LYS A 26 10.27 -1.48 -9.38
CA LYS A 26 9.68 -2.78 -9.71
C LYS A 26 9.84 -3.78 -8.56
N GLN A 27 10.95 -3.73 -7.84
CA GLN A 27 11.23 -4.65 -6.74
C GLN A 27 10.38 -4.34 -5.48
N ILE A 28 10.15 -3.06 -5.17
CA ILE A 28 9.20 -2.64 -4.11
C ILE A 28 7.77 -3.10 -4.47
N GLN A 29 7.34 -2.89 -5.72
CA GLN A 29 6.04 -3.36 -6.21
C GLN A 29 5.87 -4.87 -6.06
N LEU A 30 6.91 -5.65 -6.41
CA LEU A 30 6.90 -7.10 -6.26
C LEU A 30 6.81 -7.52 -4.79
N GLN A 31 7.47 -6.79 -3.88
CA GLN A 31 7.46 -7.10 -2.45
C GLN A 31 6.11 -6.79 -1.80
N GLU A 32 5.49 -5.65 -2.11
CA GLU A 32 4.13 -5.32 -1.64
C GLU A 32 3.09 -6.28 -2.22
N ALA A 33 3.18 -6.58 -3.53
CA ALA A 33 2.31 -7.56 -4.16
C ALA A 33 2.51 -8.98 -3.58
N ALA A 34 3.73 -9.34 -3.20
CA ALA A 34 4.03 -10.62 -2.55
C ALA A 34 3.51 -10.68 -1.10
N ALA A 35 3.67 -9.61 -0.30
CA ALA A 35 3.13 -9.52 1.05
C ALA A 35 1.59 -9.59 1.03
N PHE A 36 0.97 -8.85 0.12
CA PHE A 36 -0.46 -8.87 -0.13
C PHE A 36 -0.94 -10.24 -0.64
N GLY A 37 -0.15 -10.89 -1.51
CA GLY A 37 -0.39 -12.26 -1.97
C GLY A 37 -0.33 -13.29 -0.84
N TYR A 38 0.61 -13.15 0.09
CA TYR A 38 0.77 -14.01 1.25
C TYR A 38 -0.40 -13.86 2.23
N GLU A 39 -0.83 -12.62 2.52
CA GLU A 39 -2.01 -12.34 3.36
C GLU A 39 -3.26 -13.08 2.85
N ILE A 40 -3.38 -13.23 1.53
CA ILE A 40 -4.53 -13.88 0.89
C ILE A 40 -4.38 -15.39 0.78
N LEU A 41 -3.15 -15.91 0.76
CA LEU A 41 -2.90 -17.35 0.88
C LEU A 41 -3.12 -17.81 2.33
N GLU A 42 -2.67 -17.03 3.31
CA GLU A 42 -3.03 -17.19 4.73
C GLU A 42 -4.56 -17.19 4.88
N HIS A 43 -5.30 -16.28 4.22
CA HIS A 43 -6.77 -16.31 4.16
C HIS A 43 -7.35 -17.66 3.64
N ARG A 44 -6.67 -18.38 2.74
CA ARG A 44 -7.13 -19.72 2.30
C ARG A 44 -6.76 -20.81 3.30
N LEU A 45 -5.64 -20.69 4.01
CA LEU A 45 -5.18 -21.64 5.02
C LEU A 45 -5.94 -21.51 6.34
N ASP A 46 -6.22 -20.30 6.81
CA ASP A 46 -6.97 -20.04 8.04
C ASP A 46 -8.44 -20.46 7.93
N ASN A 47 -9.04 -20.33 6.73
CA ASN A 47 -10.36 -20.90 6.45
C ASN A 47 -10.38 -22.44 6.51
N LEU A 48 -9.21 -23.09 6.42
CA LEU A 48 -9.05 -24.55 6.52
C LEU A 48 -8.57 -25.01 7.91
N GLN A 49 -8.02 -24.13 8.74
CA GLN A 49 -7.44 -24.47 10.04
C GLN A 49 -8.08 -23.64 11.17
N ASN A 50 -8.80 -24.32 12.05
CA ASN A 50 -9.55 -23.70 13.14
C ASN A 50 -8.60 -23.01 14.16
N THR A 51 -8.75 -21.69 14.26
CA THR A 51 -7.95 -20.64 14.93
C THR A 51 -7.54 -20.83 16.41
N GLN A 52 -6.25 -20.69 16.71
CA GLN A 52 -5.73 -20.35 18.06
C GLN A 52 -5.01 -18.97 18.13
N THR A 53 -4.62 -18.38 17.00
CA THR A 53 -3.89 -17.10 16.92
C THR A 53 -4.79 -15.85 16.93
N VAL A 54 -6.04 -15.96 16.48
CA VAL A 54 -7.03 -14.86 16.44
C VAL A 54 -7.44 -14.34 17.83
N ASN A 55 -7.19 -15.09 18.90
CA ASN A 55 -7.61 -14.70 20.26
C ASN A 55 -6.68 -13.71 20.99
N ARG A 56 -5.44 -13.46 20.53
CA ARG A 56 -4.54 -12.54 21.25
C ARG A 56 -4.86 -11.05 21.06
N GLY A 57 -5.48 -10.66 19.95
CA GLY A 57 -5.84 -9.26 19.65
C GLY A 57 -7.29 -8.87 19.98
N ALA A 58 -8.23 -9.82 19.90
CA ALA A 58 -9.67 -9.54 19.91
C ALA A 58 -10.23 -8.91 21.20
N HIS A 59 -9.50 -8.99 22.32
CA HIS A 59 -9.90 -8.42 23.62
C HIS A 59 -9.10 -7.17 24.03
N ARG A 60 -8.08 -6.76 23.26
CA ARG A 60 -7.28 -5.58 23.60
C ARG A 60 -8.02 -4.33 23.15
N ILE A 61 -8.29 -3.43 24.10
CA ILE A 61 -8.78 -2.09 23.79
C ILE A 61 -7.58 -1.22 23.46
N ILE A 62 -7.58 -0.63 22.28
CA ILE A 62 -6.54 0.26 21.78
C ILE A 62 -7.14 1.63 21.48
N GLU A 63 -6.32 2.67 21.51
CA GLU A 63 -6.75 4.03 21.13
C GLU A 63 -6.48 4.33 19.66
N ASP A 64 -5.50 3.62 19.08
CA ASP A 64 -5.05 3.79 17.70
C ASP A 64 -4.45 2.46 17.20
N CYS A 65 -4.58 2.17 15.90
CA CYS A 65 -4.00 0.97 15.29
C CYS A 65 -2.47 1.00 15.25
N MET A 66 -1.82 2.15 15.49
CA MET A 66 -0.37 2.23 15.75
C MET A 66 0.08 1.38 16.96
N GLN A 67 -0.84 0.96 17.83
CA GLN A 67 -0.57 0.08 18.98
C GLN A 67 -0.72 -1.41 18.65
N ALA A 68 -1.16 -1.75 17.42
CA ALA A 68 -1.35 -3.12 16.99
C ALA A 68 -0.05 -3.68 16.40
N ASP A 69 0.49 -4.70 17.06
CA ASP A 69 1.73 -5.37 16.62
C ASP A 69 1.48 -6.41 15.51
N VAL A 70 0.21 -6.81 15.30
CA VAL A 70 -0.22 -7.77 14.27
C VAL A 70 -1.53 -7.31 13.65
N SER A 71 -1.71 -7.57 12.35
CA SER A 71 -2.98 -7.32 11.68
C SER A 71 -4.10 -8.16 12.28
N GLY A 72 -5.29 -7.59 12.41
CA GLY A 72 -6.41 -8.30 12.99
C GLY A 72 -7.50 -7.41 13.57
N ARG A 73 -8.45 -8.05 14.26
CA ARG A 73 -9.60 -7.36 14.84
C ARG A 73 -9.29 -6.87 16.26
N TYR A 74 -9.59 -5.61 16.53
CA TYR A 74 -9.40 -4.96 17.83
C TYR A 74 -10.65 -4.18 18.26
N LEU A 75 -10.73 -3.82 19.54
CA LEU A 75 -11.69 -2.83 20.03
C LEU A 75 -11.00 -1.47 20.11
N LEU A 76 -11.42 -0.54 19.25
CA LEU A 76 -10.91 0.83 19.24
C LEU A 76 -11.73 1.70 20.19
N ARG A 77 -11.04 2.50 21.00
CA ARG A 77 -11.62 3.60 21.78
C ARG A 77 -10.98 4.92 21.32
N PRO A 78 -11.66 5.71 20.48
CA PRO A 78 -11.13 7.01 20.08
C PRO A 78 -10.82 7.90 21.29
N VAL A 79 -9.75 8.69 21.20
CA VAL A 79 -9.35 9.61 22.28
C VAL A 79 -10.49 10.55 22.63
N GLY A 80 -10.83 10.63 23.91
CA GLY A 80 -11.95 11.46 24.40
C GLY A 80 -13.34 10.84 24.26
N SER A 81 -13.46 9.62 23.70
CA SER A 81 -14.71 8.86 23.67
C SER A 81 -14.78 7.83 24.80
N SER A 82 -15.95 7.67 25.40
CA SER A 82 -16.26 6.57 26.32
C SER A 82 -16.74 5.30 25.61
N LYS A 83 -17.06 5.39 24.32
CA LYS A 83 -17.57 4.28 23.51
C LYS A 83 -16.45 3.58 22.76
N THR A 84 -16.56 2.26 22.67
CA THR A 84 -15.68 1.43 21.85
C THR A 84 -16.43 0.86 20.66
N PHE A 85 -15.71 0.54 19.59
CA PHE A 85 -16.23 -0.23 18.47
C PHE A 85 -15.14 -1.11 17.86
N ALA A 86 -15.56 -2.16 17.17
CA ALA A 86 -14.62 -3.06 16.51
C ALA A 86 -14.04 -2.43 15.25
N VAL A 87 -12.74 -2.64 15.04
CA VAL A 87 -12.00 -2.28 13.82
C VAL A 87 -11.11 -3.43 13.41
N VAL A 88 -10.68 -3.41 12.15
CA VAL A 88 -9.51 -4.18 11.71
C VAL A 88 -8.33 -3.23 11.67
N CYS A 89 -7.25 -3.59 12.37
CA CYS A 89 -5.97 -2.92 12.23
C CYS A 89 -5.13 -3.68 11.21
N GLU A 90 -4.53 -2.96 10.28
CA GLU A 90 -3.50 -3.44 9.37
C GLU A 90 -2.14 -2.92 9.86
N ALA A 91 -1.30 -3.84 10.33
CA ALA A 91 -0.07 -3.57 11.06
C ALA A 91 1.20 -3.65 10.17
N GLU A 92 1.09 -4.15 8.94
CA GLU A 92 2.24 -4.45 8.09
C GLU A 92 2.22 -3.65 6.79
N SER A 93 1.11 -3.66 6.05
CA SER A 93 1.02 -2.96 4.76
C SER A 93 1.22 -1.46 4.90
N LEU A 94 1.97 -0.86 3.97
CA LEU A 94 2.17 0.60 3.87
C LEU A 94 2.63 1.24 5.20
N GLY A 95 3.51 0.54 5.93
CA GLY A 95 4.07 0.99 7.21
C GLY A 95 3.17 0.79 8.43
N GLY A 96 2.05 0.08 8.30
CA GLY A 96 1.21 -0.36 9.42
C GLY A 96 0.44 0.75 10.14
N GLY A 97 -0.27 0.41 11.20
CA GLY A 97 -1.05 1.37 11.99
C GLY A 97 -2.35 1.84 11.33
N TRP A 98 -2.83 1.11 10.33
CA TRP A 98 -3.98 1.47 9.53
C TRP A 98 -5.27 0.94 10.13
N ILE A 99 -6.31 1.77 10.19
CA ILE A 99 -7.69 1.37 10.47
C ILE A 99 -8.36 1.06 9.13
N VAL A 100 -8.80 -0.19 8.92
CA VAL A 100 -9.57 -0.55 7.73
C VAL A 100 -11.01 -0.02 7.85
N ILE A 101 -11.43 0.81 6.89
CA ILE A 101 -12.77 1.42 6.88
C ILE A 101 -13.70 0.77 5.85
N GLN A 102 -13.15 0.07 4.86
CA GLN A 102 -13.87 -0.71 3.87
C GLN A 102 -13.01 -1.89 3.42
N GLN A 103 -13.64 -3.05 3.24
CA GLN A 103 -12.99 -4.23 2.71
C GLN A 103 -13.94 -5.04 1.81
N ARG A 104 -13.44 -5.42 0.61
CA ARG A 104 -14.08 -6.31 -0.38
C ARG A 104 -13.12 -7.44 -0.71
N ILE A 105 -13.60 -8.68 -0.69
CA ILE A 105 -12.78 -9.90 -0.77
C ILE A 105 -13.42 -10.99 -1.63
N ASN A 106 -14.74 -11.15 -1.56
CA ASN A 106 -15.43 -12.33 -2.12
C ASN A 106 -16.89 -12.08 -2.58
N GLY A 107 -17.45 -10.89 -2.36
CA GLY A 107 -18.79 -10.52 -2.77
C GLY A 107 -19.92 -11.13 -1.94
N THR A 108 -19.64 -11.55 -0.70
CA THR A 108 -20.64 -12.12 0.21
C THR A 108 -21.51 -11.06 0.89
N VAL A 109 -21.05 -9.81 0.96
CA VAL A 109 -21.80 -8.71 1.54
C VAL A 109 -22.32 -7.79 0.44
N GLU A 110 -23.63 -7.53 0.47
CA GLU A 110 -24.27 -6.57 -0.43
C GLU A 110 -23.88 -5.13 -0.04
N PHE A 111 -23.32 -4.37 -0.98
CA PHE A 111 -22.96 -2.95 -0.80
C PHE A 111 -24.01 -1.99 -1.39
N ASN A 112 -25.03 -2.50 -2.08
CA ASN A 112 -26.22 -1.69 -2.40
C ASN A 112 -27.06 -1.49 -1.13
N ARG A 113 -26.69 -0.48 -0.34
CA ARG A 113 -27.31 -0.14 0.94
C ARG A 113 -27.89 1.27 0.88
N ASN A 114 -28.93 1.46 1.67
CA ASN A 114 -29.53 2.77 1.88
C ASN A 114 -28.63 3.66 2.77
N TRP A 115 -29.02 4.93 2.91
CA TRP A 115 -28.33 5.94 3.72
C TRP A 115 -28.03 5.46 5.13
N GLU A 116 -29.04 4.92 5.81
CA GLU A 116 -28.90 4.46 7.20
C GLU A 116 -27.90 3.30 7.33
N GLY A 117 -27.84 2.41 6.32
CA GLY A 117 -26.82 1.36 6.23
C GLY A 117 -25.41 1.94 6.11
N TYR A 118 -25.19 2.88 5.20
CA TYR A 118 -23.89 3.54 5.03
C TYR A 118 -23.49 4.40 6.23
N LYS A 119 -24.45 5.02 6.90
CA LYS A 119 -24.25 5.79 8.13
C LYS A 119 -23.73 4.91 9.27
N ASN A 120 -24.43 3.81 9.55
CA ASN A 120 -24.15 2.94 10.70
C ASN A 120 -23.05 1.90 10.44
N GLY A 121 -22.78 1.59 9.18
CA GLY A 121 -21.91 0.49 8.79
C GLY A 121 -22.67 -0.84 8.63
N PHE A 122 -22.08 -1.75 7.87
CA PHE A 122 -22.65 -3.07 7.58
C PHE A 122 -21.54 -4.08 7.28
N GLY A 123 -21.91 -5.36 7.27
CA GLY A 123 -20.95 -6.47 7.28
C GLY A 123 -20.42 -6.75 8.69
N SER A 124 -19.59 -7.77 8.81
CA SER A 124 -18.99 -8.14 10.10
C SER A 124 -17.55 -7.67 10.12
N VAL A 125 -17.21 -6.70 10.96
CA VAL A 125 -15.82 -6.19 11.04
C VAL A 125 -14.88 -7.31 11.49
N GLY A 126 -13.99 -7.71 10.59
CA GLY A 126 -13.01 -8.77 10.79
C GLY A 126 -12.08 -8.88 9.59
N GLN A 127 -10.86 -9.37 9.80
CA GLN A 127 -9.79 -9.40 8.80
C GLN A 127 -10.16 -10.16 7.51
N PHE A 128 -11.02 -11.17 7.63
CA PHE A 128 -11.43 -12.04 6.53
C PHE A 128 -12.86 -11.78 6.05
N ASN A 129 -13.46 -10.66 6.48
CA ASN A 129 -14.84 -10.33 6.17
C ASN A 129 -14.92 -9.10 5.27
N GLU A 130 -16.00 -9.01 4.52
CA GLU A 130 -16.36 -7.76 3.85
C GLU A 130 -17.18 -6.87 4.78
N PHE A 131 -16.87 -5.58 4.79
CA PHE A 131 -17.61 -4.62 5.60
C PHE A 131 -17.40 -3.18 5.13
N TRP A 132 -18.30 -2.32 5.60
CA TRP A 132 -18.20 -0.88 5.59
C TRP A 132 -18.28 -0.40 7.04
N LEU A 133 -17.27 0.33 7.52
CA LEU A 133 -17.17 0.71 8.93
C LEU A 133 -18.30 1.65 9.37
N GLY A 134 -18.86 2.44 8.45
CA GLY A 134 -19.92 3.41 8.73
C GLY A 134 -19.42 4.85 8.74
N LEU A 135 -20.15 5.74 8.06
CA LEU A 135 -19.80 7.15 7.91
C LEU A 135 -19.74 7.88 9.25
N GLU A 136 -20.62 7.54 10.19
CA GLU A 136 -20.65 8.16 11.51
C GLU A 136 -19.37 7.86 12.31
N ARG A 137 -18.87 6.62 12.21
CA ARG A 137 -17.59 6.24 12.84
C ARG A 137 -16.42 6.95 12.16
N MET A 138 -16.42 7.06 10.83
CA MET A 138 -15.39 7.80 10.09
C MET A 138 -15.37 9.28 10.45
N HIS A 139 -16.55 9.90 10.60
CA HIS A 139 -16.68 11.28 11.05
C HIS A 139 -16.08 11.47 12.45
N GLN A 140 -16.46 10.62 13.40
CA GLN A 140 -15.96 10.67 14.78
C GLN A 140 -14.44 10.49 14.88
N LEU A 141 -13.86 9.64 14.02
CA LEU A 141 -12.41 9.45 13.96
C LEU A 141 -11.70 10.68 13.39
N THR A 142 -12.23 11.26 12.31
CA THR A 142 -11.51 12.24 11.49
C THR A 142 -11.79 13.71 11.85
N ILE A 143 -12.73 13.99 12.76
CA ILE A 143 -13.08 15.37 13.16
C ILE A 143 -11.95 16.07 13.92
N SER A 144 -11.28 15.36 14.83
CA SER A 144 -10.35 15.95 15.81
C SER A 144 -8.91 16.03 15.30
N ASP A 145 -8.57 15.24 14.29
CA ASP A 145 -7.19 14.99 13.88
C ASP A 145 -7.05 14.94 12.36
N SER A 146 -5.81 15.01 11.86
CA SER A 146 -5.53 14.78 10.45
C SER A 146 -5.33 13.29 10.20
N TYR A 147 -6.06 12.74 9.24
CA TYR A 147 -5.89 11.37 8.78
C TYR A 147 -5.39 11.36 7.35
N GLU A 148 -4.58 10.37 7.04
CA GLU A 148 -4.29 9.95 5.67
C GLU A 148 -5.16 8.75 5.31
N LEU A 149 -5.36 8.55 4.01
CA LEU A 149 -6.15 7.44 3.47
C LEU A 149 -5.31 6.66 2.46
N ALA A 150 -5.37 5.34 2.58
CA ALA A 150 -4.81 4.40 1.61
C ALA A 150 -5.93 3.63 0.92
N VAL A 151 -5.77 3.41 -0.38
CA VAL A 151 -6.57 2.47 -1.17
C VAL A 151 -5.63 1.39 -1.67
N GLU A 152 -6.01 0.13 -1.52
CA GLU A 152 -5.35 -1.02 -2.14
C GLU A 152 -6.36 -1.81 -2.97
N LEU A 153 -5.93 -2.24 -4.15
CA LEU A 153 -6.72 -2.99 -5.11
C LEU A 153 -5.97 -4.21 -5.61
N ARG A 154 -6.72 -5.27 -5.92
CA ARG A 154 -6.22 -6.38 -6.73
C ARG A 154 -7.31 -6.88 -7.67
N ASN A 155 -6.93 -7.26 -8.88
CA ASN A 155 -7.85 -7.84 -9.87
C ASN A 155 -7.68 -9.37 -10.02
N GLU A 156 -8.46 -9.98 -10.92
CA GLU A 156 -8.42 -11.43 -11.20
C GLU A 156 -7.05 -11.94 -11.66
N SER A 157 -6.26 -11.10 -12.33
CA SER A 157 -4.90 -11.41 -12.79
C SER A 157 -3.84 -11.17 -11.72
N SER A 158 -4.24 -10.96 -10.46
CA SER A 158 -3.37 -10.63 -9.34
C SER A 158 -2.57 -9.33 -9.52
N HIS A 159 -2.98 -8.44 -10.43
CA HIS A 159 -2.38 -7.13 -10.55
C HIS A 159 -2.76 -6.32 -9.31
N TYR A 160 -1.76 -5.95 -8.53
CA TYR A 160 -1.90 -5.14 -7.32
C TYR A 160 -1.72 -3.66 -7.65
N GLY A 161 -2.36 -2.79 -6.86
CA GLY A 161 -1.97 -1.40 -6.82
C GLY A 161 -2.54 -0.63 -5.65
N PHE A 162 -1.87 0.47 -5.31
CA PHE A 162 -2.26 1.34 -4.22
C PHE A 162 -2.26 2.83 -4.59
N ALA A 163 -3.04 3.62 -3.85
CA ALA A 163 -3.03 5.07 -3.86
C ALA A 163 -3.13 5.63 -2.44
N LEU A 164 -2.31 6.63 -2.13
CA LEU A 164 -2.25 7.35 -0.86
C LEU A 164 -2.79 8.77 -1.03
N PHE A 165 -3.49 9.22 0.00
CA PHE A 165 -4.11 10.53 0.07
C PHE A 165 -3.89 11.15 1.45
N SER A 166 -3.75 12.48 1.48
CA SER A 166 -3.62 13.28 2.69
C SER A 166 -4.91 14.03 3.03
N ASN A 167 -5.04 14.44 4.29
CA ASN A 167 -6.15 15.24 4.82
C ASN A 167 -7.53 14.60 4.61
N PHE A 168 -7.62 13.28 4.77
CA PHE A 168 -8.89 12.59 4.77
C PHE A 168 -9.70 13.00 6.00
N LYS A 169 -10.84 13.64 5.76
CA LYS A 169 -11.83 13.97 6.78
C LYS A 169 -13.23 13.89 6.19
N VAL A 170 -14.16 13.42 7.00
CA VAL A 170 -15.56 13.27 6.66
C VAL A 170 -16.37 14.22 7.54
N ALA A 171 -17.20 15.08 6.93
CA ALA A 171 -18.08 15.97 7.67
C ALA A 171 -19.19 15.21 8.43
N GLY A 172 -19.96 15.90 9.26
CA GLY A 172 -21.10 15.29 9.93
C GLY A 172 -22.28 15.06 8.99
N GLU A 173 -23.32 14.39 9.48
CA GLU A 173 -24.55 14.11 8.71
C GLU A 173 -25.25 15.40 8.22
N SER A 174 -25.14 16.50 8.97
CA SER A 174 -25.70 17.81 8.60
C SER A 174 -25.10 18.38 7.31
N ASP A 175 -23.87 17.97 6.95
CA ASP A 175 -23.23 18.25 5.67
C ASP A 175 -23.04 16.97 4.85
N LYS A 176 -23.96 16.01 5.01
CA LYS A 176 -24.06 14.80 4.19
C LYS A 176 -22.76 14.01 4.09
N TYR A 177 -21.99 13.97 5.18
CA TYR A 177 -20.71 13.28 5.25
C TYR A 177 -19.74 13.68 4.12
N ARG A 178 -19.75 14.96 3.73
CA ARG A 178 -18.88 15.52 2.69
C ARG A 178 -17.40 15.19 2.93
N LEU A 179 -16.69 14.83 1.86
CA LEU A 179 -15.22 14.74 1.91
C LEU A 179 -14.60 16.13 2.04
N PHE A 180 -13.64 16.29 2.94
CA PHE A 180 -13.03 17.59 3.17
C PHE A 180 -12.38 18.19 1.91
N SER A 181 -12.57 19.50 1.71
CA SER A 181 -12.06 20.23 0.55
C SER A 181 -10.54 20.23 0.44
N GLY A 182 -9.81 19.93 1.52
CA GLY A 182 -8.35 19.77 1.55
C GLY A 182 -7.84 18.34 1.31
N PHE A 183 -8.73 17.36 1.07
CA PHE A 183 -8.37 15.98 0.75
C PHE A 183 -7.62 15.91 -0.59
N ARG A 184 -6.40 15.37 -0.61
CA ARG A 184 -5.54 15.41 -1.79
C ARG A 184 -4.81 14.10 -2.00
N TYR A 185 -4.61 13.75 -3.27
CA TYR A 185 -3.70 12.68 -3.66
C TYR A 185 -2.27 13.02 -3.27
N SER A 186 -1.58 12.04 -2.69
CA SER A 186 -0.17 12.13 -2.31
C SER A 186 0.68 11.38 -3.33
N GLU A 187 0.49 10.07 -3.44
CA GLU A 187 1.29 9.18 -4.29
C GLU A 187 0.60 7.83 -4.53
N GLY A 188 1.21 6.95 -5.31
CA GLY A 188 0.70 5.62 -5.62
C GLY A 188 0.79 5.24 -7.10
N ILE A 189 0.63 3.94 -7.36
CA ILE A 189 0.85 3.35 -8.69
C ILE A 189 -0.44 3.20 -9.51
N ILE A 190 -1.60 3.40 -8.89
CA ILE A 190 -2.92 3.39 -9.57
C ILE A 190 -3.43 4.80 -9.93
N GLY A 191 -2.65 5.83 -9.61
CA GLY A 191 -2.98 7.23 -9.86
C GLY A 191 -4.20 7.74 -9.09
N ASN A 192 -4.65 8.95 -9.42
CA ASN A 192 -5.72 9.65 -8.69
C ASN A 192 -7.10 9.50 -9.39
N ALA A 193 -7.85 8.46 -9.05
CA ALA A 193 -9.24 8.33 -9.50
C ALA A 193 -10.26 9.04 -8.58
N MET A 194 -9.86 9.49 -7.39
CA MET A 194 -10.72 10.19 -6.42
C MET A 194 -10.83 11.70 -6.69
N GLN A 195 -10.14 12.23 -7.70
CA GLN A 195 -10.03 13.67 -7.94
C GLN A 195 -11.37 14.41 -8.00
N ILE A 196 -12.39 13.77 -8.59
CA ILE A 196 -13.72 14.38 -8.72
C ILE A 196 -14.60 14.17 -7.49
N SER A 197 -14.19 13.32 -6.54
CA SER A 197 -14.91 13.10 -5.28
C SER A 197 -14.52 14.12 -4.21
N TYR A 198 -13.55 15.00 -4.48
CA TYR A 198 -13.08 15.99 -3.52
C TYR A 198 -14.17 17.03 -3.24
N ASN A 199 -14.41 17.34 -1.97
CA ASN A 199 -15.46 18.28 -1.55
C ASN A 199 -16.90 17.83 -1.86
N GLU A 200 -17.10 16.58 -2.27
CA GLU A 200 -18.41 16.06 -2.63
C GLU A 200 -19.13 15.47 -1.43
N GLN A 201 -20.46 15.58 -1.46
CA GLN A 201 -21.35 14.97 -0.48
C GLN A 201 -21.49 13.47 -0.75
N PHE A 202 -21.74 12.69 0.30
CA PHE A 202 -22.01 11.27 0.13
C PHE A 202 -23.42 11.10 -0.44
N SER A 203 -23.58 10.18 -1.38
CA SER A 203 -24.90 9.74 -1.86
C SER A 203 -25.05 8.23 -1.66
N ALA A 204 -26.26 7.78 -1.38
CA ALA A 204 -26.66 6.38 -1.28
C ALA A 204 -27.91 6.16 -2.13
N SER A 205 -28.38 4.92 -2.34
CA SER A 205 -29.46 4.62 -3.30
C SER A 205 -30.82 5.31 -3.05
N ASP A 206 -31.05 5.77 -1.82
CA ASP A 206 -32.23 6.51 -1.36
C ASP A 206 -31.92 7.95 -0.91
N ASN A 207 -30.69 8.42 -1.14
CA ASN A 207 -30.27 9.77 -0.77
C ASN A 207 -29.36 10.36 -1.84
N ASP A 208 -29.95 11.23 -2.65
CA ASP A 208 -29.29 11.88 -3.77
C ASP A 208 -28.69 13.23 -3.36
N ASN A 209 -27.36 13.27 -3.29
CA ASN A 209 -26.58 14.48 -3.02
C ASN A 209 -25.47 14.65 -4.08
N ASP A 210 -25.64 14.05 -5.25
CA ASP A 210 -24.69 14.19 -6.36
C ASP A 210 -25.04 15.40 -7.25
N HIS A 211 -24.19 15.68 -8.24
CA HIS A 211 -24.28 16.90 -9.05
C HIS A 211 -25.01 16.69 -10.38
N VAL A 212 -25.78 15.61 -10.53
CA VAL A 212 -26.52 15.30 -11.75
C VAL A 212 -28.02 15.56 -11.57
N SER A 213 -28.62 16.40 -12.43
CA SER A 213 -30.03 16.81 -12.27
C SER A 213 -31.05 15.73 -12.62
N ASP A 214 -30.75 14.89 -13.61
CA ASP A 214 -31.73 14.00 -14.25
C ASP A 214 -31.48 12.52 -13.92
N MET A 215 -30.56 12.25 -12.98
CA MET A 215 -30.11 10.90 -12.69
C MET A 215 -29.46 10.84 -11.32
N HIS A 216 -29.89 9.89 -10.49
CA HIS A 216 -29.29 9.63 -9.20
C HIS A 216 -28.16 8.58 -9.31
N CYS A 217 -26.91 9.00 -9.09
CA CYS A 217 -25.73 8.14 -9.23
C CYS A 217 -25.75 6.95 -8.26
N GLY A 218 -26.12 7.17 -6.99
CA GLY A 218 -26.19 6.10 -6.00
C GLY A 218 -27.17 4.99 -6.39
N SER A 219 -28.34 5.37 -6.90
CA SER A 219 -29.32 4.43 -7.45
C SER A 219 -28.81 3.74 -8.72
N LYS A 220 -28.24 4.50 -9.67
CA LYS A 220 -27.75 3.96 -10.94
C LYS A 220 -26.61 2.95 -10.77
N TYR A 221 -25.68 3.21 -9.87
CA TYR A 221 -24.52 2.36 -9.63
C TYR A 221 -24.73 1.34 -8.52
N ASN A 222 -25.91 1.31 -7.90
CA ASN A 222 -26.25 0.39 -6.81
C ASN A 222 -25.21 0.42 -5.67
N SER A 223 -24.74 1.61 -5.31
CA SER A 223 -23.75 1.78 -4.26
C SER A 223 -23.81 3.16 -3.61
N GLY A 224 -23.19 3.29 -2.46
CA GLY A 224 -22.96 4.57 -1.81
C GLY A 224 -21.54 5.07 -2.06
N TRP A 225 -21.38 6.33 -2.42
CA TRP A 225 -20.09 6.96 -2.68
C TRP A 225 -20.18 8.49 -2.61
N TRP A 226 -19.01 9.14 -2.56
CA TRP A 226 -18.88 10.58 -2.82
C TRP A 226 -18.89 10.83 -4.33
N PHE A 227 -20.08 10.73 -4.91
CA PHE A 227 -20.32 10.92 -6.34
C PHE A 227 -20.33 12.40 -6.71
N PHE A 228 -19.82 12.72 -7.90
CA PHE A 228 -19.97 14.02 -8.56
C PHE A 228 -20.86 13.89 -9.79
N GLN A 229 -20.30 13.47 -10.94
CA GLN A 229 -21.04 13.27 -12.21
C GLN A 229 -20.52 12.09 -13.05
N CYS A 230 -20.64 10.84 -12.66
CA CYS A 230 -20.96 10.34 -11.32
C CYS A 230 -19.68 9.95 -10.60
N ASP A 231 -18.83 9.14 -11.23
CA ASP A 231 -17.61 8.64 -10.61
C ASP A 231 -16.43 8.54 -11.57
N ARG A 232 -15.25 8.47 -10.94
CA ARG A 232 -14.02 7.95 -11.51
C ARG A 232 -13.46 6.81 -10.66
N ALA A 233 -13.96 6.62 -9.45
CA ALA A 233 -13.74 5.46 -8.60
C ALA A 233 -15.05 5.12 -7.92
N ASN A 234 -15.35 3.83 -7.78
CA ASN A 234 -16.51 3.34 -7.04
C ASN A 234 -16.17 1.97 -6.46
N LEU A 235 -15.53 1.99 -5.29
CA LEU A 235 -15.06 0.76 -4.63
C LEU A 235 -16.20 0.03 -3.90
N ASN A 236 -17.34 0.70 -3.75
CA ASN A 236 -18.56 0.15 -3.17
C ASN A 236 -19.52 -0.42 -4.24
N GLY A 237 -19.14 -0.37 -5.51
CA GLY A 237 -19.93 -0.92 -6.61
C GLY A 237 -20.20 -2.43 -6.49
N PRO A 238 -21.02 -2.97 -7.40
CA PRO A 238 -21.27 -4.40 -7.50
C PRO A 238 -19.96 -5.19 -7.55
N TYR A 239 -19.90 -6.29 -6.79
CA TYR A 239 -18.67 -7.09 -6.72
C TYR A 239 -18.35 -7.75 -8.07
N LYS A 240 -19.37 -8.28 -8.74
CA LYS A 240 -19.22 -8.80 -10.11
C LYS A 240 -19.23 -7.64 -11.09
N LYS A 241 -18.24 -7.61 -12.00
CA LYS A 241 -18.22 -6.63 -13.09
C LYS A 241 -19.40 -6.84 -14.03
N ASP A 242 -20.06 -5.75 -14.38
CA ASP A 242 -21.07 -5.71 -15.42
C ASP A 242 -20.42 -6.06 -16.78
N PRO A 243 -20.93 -7.06 -17.51
CA PRO A 243 -20.31 -7.50 -18.77
C PRO A 243 -20.36 -6.47 -19.91
N GLN A 244 -21.31 -5.53 -19.89
CA GLN A 244 -21.51 -4.56 -20.96
C GLN A 244 -20.64 -3.32 -20.75
N THR A 245 -20.54 -2.86 -19.52
CA THR A 245 -19.84 -1.62 -19.15
C THR A 245 -18.44 -1.88 -18.57
N GLY A 246 -18.15 -3.11 -18.16
CA GLY A 246 -16.93 -3.50 -17.45
C GLY A 246 -16.86 -2.98 -16.00
N ARG A 247 -17.91 -2.31 -15.52
CA ARG A 247 -17.91 -1.64 -14.20
C ARG A 247 -18.33 -2.61 -13.10
N GLY A 248 -17.54 -2.66 -12.04
CA GLY A 248 -17.80 -3.39 -10.78
C GLY A 248 -17.20 -2.57 -9.64
N ILE A 249 -16.25 -3.16 -8.90
CA ILE A 249 -15.33 -2.39 -8.05
C ILE A 249 -14.36 -1.63 -8.98
N TYR A 250 -14.62 -0.35 -9.19
CA TYR A 250 -14.04 0.41 -10.30
C TYR A 250 -13.03 1.47 -9.83
N TRP A 251 -11.92 1.57 -10.57
CA TRP A 251 -10.92 2.64 -10.44
C TRP A 251 -10.42 3.06 -11.83
N LYS A 252 -10.71 4.30 -12.23
CA LYS A 252 -10.42 4.78 -13.58
C LYS A 252 -8.92 4.80 -13.88
N ASN A 253 -8.58 4.35 -15.09
CA ASN A 253 -7.21 4.31 -15.65
C ASN A 253 -6.25 3.36 -14.91
N TRP A 254 -6.74 2.48 -14.05
CA TRP A 254 -5.97 1.35 -13.55
C TRP A 254 -6.22 0.12 -14.45
N ALA A 255 -6.60 -1.02 -13.87
CA ALA A 255 -6.85 -2.28 -14.55
C ALA A 255 -8.36 -2.56 -14.71
N ASP A 256 -8.69 -3.79 -15.11
CA ASP A 256 -10.04 -4.36 -14.97
C ASP A 256 -10.60 -4.20 -13.54
N ALA A 257 -11.92 -4.33 -13.41
CA ALA A 257 -12.60 -4.27 -12.12
C ALA A 257 -11.89 -5.12 -11.05
N ALA A 258 -11.71 -4.54 -9.87
CA ALA A 258 -11.02 -5.19 -8.78
C ALA A 258 -11.86 -6.37 -8.24
N THR A 259 -11.18 -7.42 -7.80
CA THR A 259 -11.76 -8.53 -7.02
C THR A 259 -11.41 -8.43 -5.55
N TYR A 260 -10.54 -7.50 -5.18
CA TYR A 260 -10.29 -7.08 -3.82
C TYR A 260 -10.17 -5.57 -3.79
N SER A 261 -10.76 -4.95 -2.77
CA SER A 261 -10.45 -3.56 -2.43
C SER A 261 -10.39 -3.40 -0.92
N ARG A 262 -9.44 -2.59 -0.46
CA ARG A 262 -9.32 -2.18 0.93
C ARG A 262 -9.13 -0.68 0.97
N ILE A 263 -9.92 0.00 1.80
CA ILE A 263 -9.73 1.42 2.10
C ILE A 263 -9.38 1.53 3.57
N MET A 264 -8.30 2.25 3.87
CA MET A 264 -7.75 2.37 5.20
C MET A 264 -7.47 3.81 5.55
N ILE A 265 -7.51 4.15 6.84
CA ILE A 265 -7.13 5.46 7.33
C ILE A 265 -6.16 5.33 8.51
N ARG A 266 -5.21 6.23 8.61
CA ARG A 266 -4.26 6.29 9.73
C ARG A 266 -4.11 7.73 10.18
N ARG A 267 -3.98 7.94 11.49
CA ARG A 267 -3.72 9.29 12.02
C ARG A 267 -2.36 9.74 11.52
N PHE A 268 -2.30 10.93 10.93
CA PHE A 268 -1.04 11.52 10.50
C PHE A 268 -0.19 11.86 11.73
N ASP A 269 0.98 11.23 11.86
CA ASP A 269 1.98 11.56 12.89
C ASP A 269 3.15 12.34 12.26
N PRO A 270 3.21 13.68 12.43
CA PRO A 270 4.33 14.49 11.97
C PRO A 270 5.66 14.08 12.64
N ALA A 271 5.62 13.50 13.84
CA ALA A 271 6.81 13.07 14.57
C ALA A 271 7.37 11.74 14.04
N ALA A 272 6.55 10.87 13.45
CA ALA A 272 7.04 9.72 12.68
C ALA A 272 7.89 10.20 11.49
N PHE A 273 7.41 11.24 10.79
CA PHE A 273 8.15 11.88 9.69
C PHE A 273 9.47 12.55 10.16
N LEU A 274 9.50 13.15 11.36
CA LEU A 274 10.70 13.80 11.91
C LEU A 274 11.70 12.84 12.58
N ARG A 275 11.25 11.74 13.20
CA ARG A 275 12.14 10.69 13.76
C ARG A 275 13.03 10.09 12.69
N CYS A 276 12.53 10.04 11.47
CA CYS A 276 13.26 9.66 10.27
C CYS A 276 14.46 10.57 9.95
N ARG A 277 14.39 11.89 10.27
CA ARG A 277 15.47 12.86 10.02
C ARG A 277 16.57 12.93 11.09
N ARG A 278 16.41 12.23 12.22
CA ARG A 278 17.28 12.39 13.40
C ARG A 278 18.10 11.16 13.75
N TRP A 279 18.19 10.17 12.85
CA TRP A 279 19.21 9.14 13.02
C TRP A 279 20.58 9.76 12.78
N PRO A 280 21.57 9.50 13.67
CA PRO A 280 22.89 10.08 13.52
C PRO A 280 23.51 9.57 12.23
N ASP A 281 24.16 10.46 11.47
CA ASP A 281 25.05 10.09 10.38
C ASP A 281 25.89 8.88 10.79
N GLN A 282 25.62 7.73 10.18
CA GLN A 282 26.49 6.56 10.38
C GLN A 282 27.85 6.92 9.76
N PRO A 283 28.98 6.67 10.46
CA PRO A 283 30.29 6.92 9.91
C PRO A 283 30.46 6.06 8.64
N ALA A 284 31.01 6.67 7.59
CA ALA A 284 31.25 6.02 6.31
C ALA A 284 31.86 4.62 6.50
N LEU A 285 31.10 3.58 6.16
CA LEU A 285 31.58 2.20 6.09
C LEU A 285 32.48 2.07 4.86
N SER A 286 33.75 2.46 5.03
CA SER A 286 34.84 1.93 4.25
C SER A 286 35.08 0.48 4.68
N LEU A 287 35.04 -0.45 3.73
CA LEU A 287 35.60 -1.81 3.70
C LEU A 287 34.54 -2.82 3.24
N LEU A 288 34.69 -3.29 2.00
CA LEU A 288 35.02 -4.69 1.69
C LEU A 288 35.60 -4.69 0.26
N HIS A 289 36.87 -5.07 0.15
CA HIS A 289 37.53 -5.40 -1.13
C HIS A 289 36.84 -6.64 -1.71
N GLU A 290 36.41 -6.59 -2.97
CA GLU A 290 36.02 -7.79 -3.71
C GLU A 290 37.30 -8.57 -4.10
N THR A 291 37.49 -9.76 -3.52
CA THR A 291 38.35 -10.79 -4.12
C THR A 291 37.51 -11.55 -5.15
N THR A 292 37.70 -11.23 -6.43
CA THR A 292 37.12 -11.99 -7.54
C THR A 292 37.91 -13.30 -7.71
N LEU A 293 37.24 -14.43 -7.47
CA LEU A 293 37.76 -15.76 -7.83
C LEU A 293 37.52 -15.99 -9.32
N PHE A 294 38.60 -16.11 -10.09
CA PHE A 294 38.56 -16.55 -11.48
C PHE A 294 38.67 -18.08 -11.53
N VAL A 295 37.67 -18.74 -12.11
CA VAL A 295 37.75 -20.15 -12.52
C VAL A 295 38.35 -20.17 -13.92
N SER A 296 39.56 -20.70 -14.08
CA SER A 296 40.14 -20.98 -15.40
C SER A 296 39.64 -22.33 -15.89
N THR A 297 39.15 -22.37 -17.13
CA THR A 297 38.97 -23.61 -17.89
C THR A 297 40.20 -23.79 -18.76
N ASP A 298 41.05 -24.75 -18.44
CA ASP A 298 42.14 -25.17 -19.31
C ASP A 298 41.58 -26.08 -20.41
N THR A 299 41.62 -25.62 -21.66
CA THR A 299 41.49 -26.48 -22.84
C THR A 299 42.88 -26.76 -23.41
N VAL A 300 43.22 -28.05 -23.43
CA VAL A 300 44.48 -28.62 -23.90
C VAL A 300 44.74 -28.33 -25.38
N THR A 301 45.99 -28.01 -25.69
CA THR A 301 46.56 -27.80 -27.02
C THR A 301 46.58 -29.06 -27.88
N SER A 302 46.09 -28.95 -29.12
CA SER A 302 46.78 -29.52 -30.30
C SER A 302 46.40 -28.73 -31.56
N SER A 303 47.42 -28.29 -32.30
CA SER A 303 47.37 -27.73 -33.67
C SER A 303 46.88 -28.80 -34.70
N PRO A 304 46.49 -28.46 -35.96
CA PRO A 304 46.83 -27.25 -36.74
C PRO A 304 45.68 -26.62 -37.56
N SER A 305 46.02 -25.52 -38.24
CA SER A 305 45.38 -24.89 -39.40
C SER A 305 44.36 -23.75 -39.18
N SER A 306 44.84 -22.56 -39.55
CA SER A 306 44.16 -21.43 -40.23
C SER A 306 42.84 -20.83 -39.70
N SER A 307 42.86 -19.49 -39.74
CA SER A 307 41.76 -18.53 -39.89
C SER A 307 40.89 -18.19 -38.67
N SER A 308 41.35 -17.16 -37.95
CA SER A 308 40.64 -15.91 -37.65
C SER A 308 39.12 -15.92 -37.47
N VAL A 309 38.63 -15.44 -36.32
CA VAL A 309 37.64 -14.35 -36.26
C VAL A 309 37.90 -13.49 -35.03
N SER A 310 38.11 -12.20 -35.25
CA SER A 310 38.14 -11.14 -34.25
C SER A 310 36.72 -10.59 -34.04
N ILE A 311 36.33 -10.27 -32.80
CA ILE A 311 35.29 -9.25 -32.57
C ILE A 311 35.73 -8.37 -31.39
N HIS A 312 36.06 -7.12 -31.72
CA HIS A 312 36.17 -5.98 -30.81
C HIS A 312 34.77 -5.44 -30.49
N GLN A 313 34.53 -4.97 -29.27
CA GLN A 313 34.30 -3.53 -29.09
C GLN A 313 34.35 -3.05 -27.64
N THR A 314 34.92 -1.87 -27.53
CA THR A 314 35.20 -1.04 -26.36
C THR A 314 34.01 -0.17 -25.96
N GLY A 315 33.80 0.03 -24.66
CA GLY A 315 33.08 1.18 -24.11
C GLY A 315 34.02 2.00 -23.21
N LYS A 316 34.28 3.26 -23.60
CA LYS A 316 34.99 4.26 -22.79
C LYS A 316 33.97 5.07 -21.99
N TYR A 317 34.24 5.31 -20.70
CA TYR A 317 33.68 6.45 -19.99
C TYR A 317 34.79 7.28 -19.36
N ARG A 318 34.65 8.60 -19.49
CA ARG A 318 35.57 9.66 -19.06
C ARG A 318 35.23 10.05 -17.63
N PHE A 319 36.19 10.05 -16.72
CA PHE A 319 36.08 10.72 -15.41
C PHE A 319 36.91 12.01 -15.43
N SER A 320 36.37 13.08 -14.85
CA SER A 320 37.10 14.31 -14.50
C SER A 320 37.55 14.26 -13.03
N PRO A 321 38.64 14.97 -12.68
CA PRO A 321 39.55 14.52 -11.62
C PRO A 321 39.32 15.22 -10.29
N GLY A 322 39.62 14.51 -9.21
CA GLY A 322 39.78 15.09 -7.88
C GLY A 322 39.88 14.02 -6.80
N PHE A 323 41.10 13.60 -6.47
CA PHE A 323 41.63 13.22 -5.15
C PHE A 323 42.78 12.19 -5.32
N ALA A 324 43.87 12.46 -4.61
CA ALA A 324 45.16 11.79 -4.72
C ALA A 324 45.14 10.35 -4.19
N LEU A 325 45.82 9.43 -4.89
CA LEU A 325 46.14 8.10 -4.38
C LEU A 325 47.36 8.15 -3.46
N LEU A 326 47.24 7.59 -2.25
CA LEU A 326 48.37 7.01 -1.53
C LEU A 326 48.37 5.51 -1.83
N THR A 327 49.43 5.01 -2.47
CA THR A 327 49.66 3.59 -2.70
C THR A 327 50.52 3.01 -1.59
N THR A 328 50.04 1.98 -0.89
CA THR A 328 50.85 1.11 -0.03
C THR A 328 50.94 -0.27 -0.67
N GLN A 329 52.15 -0.69 -1.06
CA GLN A 329 52.44 -2.06 -1.50
C GLN A 329 52.55 -2.98 -0.29
N LEU A 330 51.89 -4.14 -0.33
CA LEU A 330 52.14 -5.24 0.60
C LEU A 330 52.62 -6.46 -0.22
N LEU A 331 53.89 -6.84 -0.04
CA LEU A 331 54.43 -8.11 -0.50
C LEU A 331 54.00 -9.21 0.49
N LEU A 332 53.49 -10.33 -0.02
CA LEU A 332 53.35 -11.57 0.75
C LEU A 332 54.05 -12.70 -0.01
N THR A 333 55.11 -13.21 0.63
CA THR A 333 55.83 -14.44 0.30
C THR A 333 55.03 -15.65 0.78
N ILE A 334 54.73 -16.60 -0.12
CA ILE A 334 54.12 -17.88 0.24
C ILE A 334 55.25 -18.91 0.43
N SER A 335 55.40 -19.43 1.65
CA SER A 335 56.22 -20.61 1.93
C SER A 335 55.34 -21.87 1.81
N ASN A 336 55.61 -22.69 0.81
CA ASN A 336 55.10 -24.06 0.73
C ASN A 336 56.08 -25.01 1.41
N SER A 337 55.57 -25.90 2.25
CA SER A 337 56.24 -27.13 2.70
C SER A 337 55.20 -28.09 3.28
N PRO A 338 55.43 -29.41 3.22
CA PRO A 338 55.57 -30.25 2.03
C PRO A 338 54.36 -31.15 1.80
#